data_AF-A0A6I2VFE4-F1
#
_entry.id   AF-A0A6I2VFE4-F1
#
_cell.length_a   1.000
_cell.length_b   1.000
_cell.length_c   1.000
_cell.angle_alpha   90.00
_cell.angle_beta   90.00
_cell.angle_gamma   90.00
#
_symmetry.space_group_name_H-M   'P 1'
#
loop_
_entity.id
_entity.type
_entity.pdbx_description
1 polymer ?
#
loop_
_entity_poly.entity_id
_entity_poly.type
_entity_poly.pdbx_seq_one_letter_code
_entity_poly.pdbx_strand_id
1 'polypeptide(L)'
;MRARRRPLSGRVPLISSMAHHFICPQCGNRSLSVDAGNGFRAQPKGCKECGFGFIFELLDDYFPAPGAAFFVCDNDARVIACGRGAFELTGLDDERVIGRPVGDVLGLRFVEEGDPVGTVLEWGVRSLDQQVEVNAEGDLPAKASADLFPAYDDDGGLLLVLTPAK
;
A
#
# COMPACT_ATOMS: atom_id res chain seq x y z
N MET A 1 66.26 -7.13 -13.98
CA MET A 1 65.25 -6.04 -13.86
C MET A 1 63.91 -6.66 -13.45
N ARG A 2 63.49 -6.50 -12.18
CA ARG A 2 62.19 -7.00 -11.68
C ARG A 2 61.22 -5.82 -11.60
N ALA A 3 60.19 -5.82 -12.44
CA ALA A 3 59.12 -4.82 -12.40
C ALA A 3 58.22 -5.08 -11.18
N ARG A 4 58.16 -4.13 -10.25
CA ARG A 4 57.23 -4.15 -9.11
C ARG A 4 55.85 -3.75 -9.62
N ARG A 5 54.88 -4.67 -9.61
CA ARG A 5 53.46 -4.34 -9.80
C ARG A 5 52.85 -4.00 -8.42
N ARG A 6 52.32 -2.79 -8.27
CA ARG A 6 51.53 -2.33 -7.12
C ARG A 6 50.22 -3.14 -7.06
N PRO A 7 49.74 -3.56 -5.87
CA PRO A 7 48.36 -3.96 -5.74
C PRO A 7 47.47 -2.71 -5.75
N LEU A 8 46.52 -2.65 -6.68
CA LEU A 8 45.42 -1.70 -6.65
C LEU A 8 44.50 -2.13 -5.50
N SER A 9 44.43 -1.29 -4.46
CA SER A 9 43.42 -1.40 -3.41
C SER A 9 42.05 -1.12 -4.03
N GLY A 10 41.36 -2.19 -4.43
CA GLY A 10 39.97 -2.13 -4.86
C GLY A 10 39.08 -1.99 -3.64
N ARG A 11 38.59 -0.78 -3.38
CA ARG A 11 37.38 -0.59 -2.58
C ARG A 11 36.24 -1.24 -3.36
N VAL A 12 35.63 -2.26 -2.78
CA VAL A 12 34.34 -2.77 -3.22
C VAL A 12 33.31 -2.26 -2.22
N PRO A 13 32.48 -1.25 -2.54
CA PRO A 13 31.29 -1.00 -1.77
C PRO A 13 30.21 -1.97 -2.28
N LEU A 14 30.05 -3.09 -1.59
CA LEU A 14 28.83 -3.90 -1.61
C LEU A 14 28.37 -3.82 -0.14
N ILE A 15 27.22 -3.28 0.21
CA ILE A 15 25.87 -3.65 -0.21
C ILE A 15 25.03 -2.37 -0.24
N SER A 16 24.39 -2.06 -1.37
CA SER A 16 23.30 -1.09 -1.36
C SER A 16 22.19 -1.68 -0.51
N SER A 17 22.03 -1.20 0.72
CA SER A 17 20.79 -1.38 1.48
C SER A 17 19.65 -1.04 0.55
N MET A 18 18.83 -2.00 0.13
CA MET A 18 17.63 -1.69 -0.64
C MET A 18 16.79 -0.80 0.27
N ALA A 19 16.59 0.46 -0.14
CA ALA A 19 15.78 1.37 0.63
C ALA A 19 14.33 0.93 0.44
N HIS A 20 13.79 0.20 1.41
CA HIS A 20 12.38 -0.17 1.42
C HIS A 20 11.53 1.10 1.47
N HIS A 21 10.55 1.21 0.58
CA HIS A 21 9.62 2.33 0.58
C HIS A 21 8.46 1.99 1.51
N PHE A 22 8.01 2.95 2.31
CA PHE A 22 6.82 2.77 3.13
C PHE A 22 5.79 3.83 2.83
N ILE A 23 4.51 3.46 2.94
CA ILE A 23 3.37 4.38 2.86
C ILE A 23 2.48 4.23 4.09
N CYS A 24 2.09 5.34 4.69
CA CYS A 24 1.05 5.36 5.71
C CYS A 24 -0.30 5.18 5.03
N PRO A 25 -1.08 4.14 5.34
CA PRO A 25 -2.38 3.95 4.71
C PRO A 25 -3.41 4.98 5.19
N GLN A 26 -3.17 5.66 6.30
CA GLN A 26 -4.08 6.71 6.81
C GLN A 26 -3.92 8.04 6.08
N CYS A 27 -2.69 8.54 5.91
CA CYS A 27 -2.46 9.89 5.38
C CYS A 27 -1.72 9.90 4.03
N GLY A 28 -1.26 8.74 3.54
CA GLY A 28 -0.46 8.62 2.33
C GLY A 28 0.96 9.20 2.45
N ASN A 29 1.42 9.51 3.67
CA ASN A 29 2.80 9.94 3.88
C ASN A 29 3.77 8.81 3.54
N ARG A 30 4.87 9.16 2.87
CA ARG A 30 5.87 8.21 2.38
C ARG A 30 7.16 8.39 3.15
N SER A 31 7.88 7.29 3.36
CA SER A 31 9.20 7.31 3.98
C SER A 31 10.11 6.27 3.34
N LEU A 32 11.41 6.56 3.36
CA LEU A 32 12.45 5.61 2.99
C LEU A 32 12.92 4.89 4.26
N SER A 33 13.12 3.57 4.15
CA SER A 33 13.81 2.68 5.08
C SER A 33 14.00 3.29 6.47
N VAL A 34 13.00 3.11 7.34
CA VAL A 34 12.95 3.53 8.74
C VAL A 34 14.00 4.58 9.12
N ASP A 35 13.60 5.85 9.22
CA ASP A 35 14.29 6.80 10.11
C ASP A 35 14.77 6.06 11.36
N ALA A 36 16.08 5.88 11.43
CA ALA A 36 16.71 4.82 12.20
C ALA A 36 16.53 5.07 13.69
N GLY A 37 15.73 4.19 14.31
CA GLY A 37 15.71 3.98 15.75
C GLY A 37 16.20 2.55 15.98
N ASN A 38 17.47 2.44 16.36
CA ASN A 38 18.16 1.21 16.76
C ASN A 38 17.54 0.67 18.06
N GLY A 39 16.47 -0.10 17.98
CA GLY A 39 15.83 -0.71 19.14
C GLY A 39 15.44 -2.15 18.86
N PHE A 40 15.87 -3.05 19.74
CA PHE A 40 15.72 -4.51 19.75
C PHE A 40 14.27 -5.06 19.73
N ARG A 41 13.31 -4.38 19.08
CA ARG A 41 11.92 -4.86 18.94
C ARG A 41 11.49 -4.78 17.48
N ALA A 42 11.05 -5.92 16.94
CA ALA A 42 10.34 -6.04 15.67
C ALA A 42 8.89 -5.51 15.81
N GLN A 43 8.71 -4.29 16.30
CA GLN A 43 7.39 -3.65 16.35
C GLN A 43 7.19 -2.82 15.08
N PRO A 44 6.07 -3.00 14.36
CA PRO A 44 5.76 -2.17 13.19
C PRO A 44 5.69 -0.70 13.64
N LYS A 45 6.48 0.15 12.97
CA LYS A 45 6.55 1.57 13.30
C LYS A 45 5.31 2.26 12.73
N GLY A 46 4.53 2.88 13.60
CA GLY A 46 3.44 3.76 13.19
C GLY A 46 3.93 4.98 12.41
N CYS A 47 3.00 5.65 11.72
CA CYS A 47 3.27 6.87 10.97
C CYS A 47 3.62 8.03 11.90
N LYS A 48 4.75 8.69 11.67
CA LYS A 48 5.17 9.88 12.45
C LYS A 48 4.37 11.15 12.14
N GLU A 49 3.77 11.23 10.95
CA GLU A 49 3.04 12.42 10.52
C GLU A 49 1.63 12.48 11.12
N CYS A 50 0.93 11.35 11.19
CA CYS A 50 -0.46 11.31 11.68
C CYS A 50 -0.69 10.40 12.90
N GLY A 51 0.32 9.65 13.35
CA GLY A 51 0.22 8.76 14.50
C GLY A 51 -0.47 7.42 14.23
N PHE A 52 -0.80 7.10 12.97
CA PHE A 52 -1.45 5.83 12.63
C PHE A 52 -0.58 4.62 12.99
N GLY A 53 -1.20 3.51 13.42
CA GLY A 53 -0.53 2.43 14.16
C GLY A 53 0.50 1.63 13.39
N PHE A 54 0.45 1.62 12.06
CA PHE A 54 1.37 0.87 11.20
C PHE A 54 1.55 1.56 9.83
N ILE A 55 2.48 1.07 9.02
CA ILE A 55 2.78 1.55 7.68
C ILE A 55 2.96 0.35 6.74
N PHE A 56 2.57 0.49 5.48
CA PHE A 56 2.72 -0.55 4.46
C PHE A 56 4.08 -0.47 3.80
N GLU A 57 4.76 -1.60 3.66
CA GLU A 57 5.97 -1.72 2.86
C GLU A 57 5.63 -1.84 1.36
N LEU A 58 6.36 -1.10 0.53
CA LEU A 58 6.25 -1.10 -0.92
C LEU A 58 7.61 -1.43 -1.54
N LEU A 59 7.60 -2.27 -2.58
CA LEU A 59 8.82 -2.64 -3.31
C LEU A 59 9.37 -1.50 -4.18
N ASP A 60 8.51 -0.56 -4.56
CA ASP A 60 8.86 0.62 -5.35
C ASP A 60 8.22 1.87 -4.75
N ASP A 61 8.77 3.04 -5.07
CA ASP A 61 8.15 4.31 -4.70
C ASP A 61 6.78 4.48 -5.38
N TYR A 62 5.76 4.77 -4.60
CA TYR A 62 4.39 4.95 -5.08
C TYR A 62 3.90 6.35 -4.70
N PHE A 63 3.34 7.08 -5.67
CA PHE A 63 2.81 8.42 -5.45
C PHE A 63 1.30 8.41 -5.67
N PRO A 64 0.50 8.36 -4.59
CA PRO A 64 -0.95 8.39 -4.72
C PRO A 64 -1.42 9.73 -5.29
N ALA A 65 -2.41 9.68 -6.18
CA ALA A 65 -3.02 10.88 -6.74
C ALA A 65 -3.65 11.76 -5.63
N PRO A 66 -3.78 13.09 -5.87
CA PRO A 66 -4.59 13.95 -5.04
C PRO A 66 -6.04 13.44 -4.99
N GLY A 67 -6.61 13.28 -3.80
CA GLY A 67 -7.96 12.73 -3.62
C GLY A 67 -8.06 11.20 -3.69
N ALA A 68 -6.93 10.49 -3.80
CA ALA A 68 -6.94 9.03 -3.70
C ALA A 68 -7.42 8.58 -2.31
N ALA A 69 -8.32 7.59 -2.32
CA ALA A 69 -8.94 6.96 -1.17
C ALA A 69 -8.19 5.68 -0.76
N PHE A 70 -7.97 5.47 0.53
CA PHE A 70 -7.18 4.36 1.05
C PHE A 70 -8.03 3.39 1.87
N PHE A 71 -7.90 2.10 1.61
CA PHE A 71 -8.56 1.03 2.35
C PHE A 71 -7.54 -0.05 2.70
N VAL A 72 -7.44 -0.40 3.97
CA VAL A 72 -6.61 -1.52 4.43
C VAL A 72 -7.50 -2.70 4.67
N CYS A 73 -7.10 -3.87 4.19
CA CYS A 73 -7.79 -5.13 4.38
C CYS A 73 -6.87 -6.18 5.01
N ASP A 74 -7.46 -7.12 5.75
CA ASP A 74 -6.78 -8.35 6.20
C ASP A 74 -6.63 -9.39 5.06
N ASN A 75 -6.07 -10.55 5.39
CA ASN A 75 -5.89 -11.68 4.45
C ASN A 75 -7.20 -12.25 3.88
N ASP A 76 -8.33 -12.03 4.55
CA ASP A 76 -9.66 -12.45 4.09
C ASP A 76 -10.36 -11.33 3.29
N ALA A 77 -9.61 -10.32 2.84
CA ALA A 77 -10.10 -9.13 2.14
C ALA A 77 -11.11 -8.30 2.94
N ARG A 78 -11.11 -8.37 4.28
CA ARG A 78 -12.01 -7.58 5.13
C ARG A 78 -11.37 -6.26 5.52
N VAL A 79 -12.14 -5.17 5.46
CA VAL A 79 -11.63 -3.84 5.78
C VAL A 79 -11.24 -3.75 7.27
N ILE A 80 -10.04 -3.27 7.56
CA ILE A 80 -9.53 -3.05 8.93
C ILE A 80 -9.16 -1.60 9.21
N ALA A 81 -9.06 -0.75 8.17
CA ALA A 81 -8.93 0.70 8.31
C ALA A 81 -9.34 1.41 7.01
N CYS A 82 -9.88 2.63 7.17
CA CYS A 82 -10.11 3.57 6.07
C CYS A 82 -9.24 4.82 6.27
N GLY A 83 -8.45 5.13 5.26
CA GLY A 83 -7.57 6.29 5.26
C GLY A 83 -8.18 7.51 4.61
N ARG A 84 -7.33 8.49 4.31
CA ARG A 84 -7.69 9.72 3.60
C ARG A 84 -8.51 9.39 2.35
N GLY A 85 -9.48 10.25 2.01
CA GLY A 85 -10.25 10.14 0.78
C GLY A 85 -11.33 9.05 0.78
N ALA A 86 -11.30 8.10 1.72
CA ALA A 86 -12.27 7.00 1.78
C ALA A 86 -13.70 7.53 1.98
N PHE A 87 -13.90 8.39 2.97
CA PHE A 87 -15.20 9.01 3.22
C PHE A 87 -15.62 9.91 2.06
N GLU A 88 -14.72 10.76 1.55
CA GLU A 88 -15.05 11.69 0.47
C GLU A 88 -15.43 10.99 -0.84
N LEU A 89 -14.86 9.81 -1.12
CA LEU A 89 -15.17 9.03 -2.32
C LEU A 89 -16.45 8.20 -2.14
N THR A 90 -16.65 7.60 -0.97
CA THR A 90 -17.65 6.52 -0.81
C THR A 90 -18.82 6.89 0.11
N GLY A 91 -18.68 7.95 0.90
CA GLY A 91 -19.60 8.28 2.01
C GLY A 91 -19.59 7.25 3.15
N LEU A 92 -18.66 6.29 3.13
CA LEU A 92 -18.59 5.23 4.13
C LEU A 92 -17.71 5.66 5.30
N ASP A 93 -18.22 5.47 6.51
CA ASP A 93 -17.47 5.61 7.76
C ASP A 93 -16.92 4.25 8.24
N ASP A 94 -15.91 4.29 9.09
CA ASP A 94 -15.26 3.10 9.66
C ASP A 94 -16.27 2.14 10.31
N GLU A 95 -17.24 2.67 11.07
CA GLU A 95 -18.21 1.86 11.81
C GLU A 95 -19.05 0.96 10.90
N ARG A 96 -19.28 1.37 9.65
CA ARG A 96 -20.09 0.62 8.67
C ARG A 96 -19.32 -0.42 7.87
N VAL A 97 -18.00 -0.28 7.76
CA VAL A 97 -17.19 -1.06 6.80
C VAL A 97 -16.23 -2.03 7.46
N ILE A 98 -15.76 -1.73 8.67
CA ILE A 98 -14.75 -2.56 9.34
C ILE A 98 -15.26 -3.99 9.56
N GLY A 99 -14.39 -4.97 9.28
CA GLY A 99 -14.67 -6.40 9.41
C GLY A 99 -15.48 -7.00 8.25
N ARG A 100 -15.83 -6.22 7.23
CA ARG A 100 -16.62 -6.67 6.07
C ARG A 100 -15.75 -6.79 4.81
N PRO A 101 -16.06 -7.72 3.88
CA PRO A 101 -15.32 -7.84 2.64
C PRO A 101 -15.32 -6.55 1.83
N VAL A 102 -14.15 -6.10 1.38
CA VAL A 102 -13.96 -4.84 0.66
C VAL A 102 -14.77 -4.80 -0.65
N GLY A 103 -14.85 -5.93 -1.34
CA GLY A 103 -15.66 -6.10 -2.56
C GLY A 103 -17.14 -5.79 -2.32
N ASP A 104 -17.69 -6.22 -1.18
CA ASP A 104 -19.10 -6.05 -0.84
C ASP A 104 -19.41 -4.61 -0.40
N VAL A 105 -18.55 -4.04 0.46
CA VAL A 105 -18.80 -2.68 1.01
C VAL A 105 -18.61 -1.61 -0.05
N LEU A 106 -17.60 -1.75 -0.91
CA LEU A 106 -17.33 -0.81 -1.99
C LEU A 106 -18.07 -1.17 -3.28
N GLY A 107 -18.71 -2.35 -3.36
CA GLY A 107 -19.37 -2.81 -4.59
C GLY A 107 -18.41 -2.89 -5.78
N LEU A 108 -17.17 -3.36 -5.56
CA LEU A 108 -16.11 -3.33 -6.55
C LEU A 108 -16.52 -4.09 -7.82
N ARG A 109 -16.49 -3.40 -8.95
CA ARG A 109 -16.72 -4.00 -10.28
C ARG A 109 -15.58 -3.61 -11.21
N PHE A 110 -14.63 -4.51 -11.36
CA PHE A 110 -13.53 -4.31 -12.30
C PHE A 110 -14.03 -4.40 -13.74
N VAL A 111 -13.51 -3.53 -14.60
CA VAL A 111 -13.88 -3.49 -16.03
C VAL A 111 -13.32 -4.69 -16.77
N GLU A 112 -12.10 -5.10 -16.43
CA GLU A 112 -11.48 -6.29 -16.99
C GLU A 112 -11.94 -7.54 -16.23
N GLU A 113 -12.04 -8.67 -16.94
CA GLU A 113 -12.36 -9.95 -16.31
C GLU A 113 -11.24 -10.37 -15.35
N GLY A 114 -11.60 -10.70 -14.11
CA GLY A 114 -10.67 -11.22 -13.11
C GLY A 114 -11.05 -10.83 -11.70
N ASP A 115 -10.18 -11.20 -10.76
CA ASP A 115 -10.24 -10.78 -9.36
C ASP A 115 -8.88 -10.23 -8.94
N PRO A 116 -8.62 -8.93 -9.14
CA PRO A 116 -7.38 -8.30 -8.71
C PRO A 116 -7.15 -8.40 -7.20
N VAL A 117 -8.21 -8.38 -6.39
CA VAL A 117 -8.12 -8.50 -4.92
C VAL A 117 -7.62 -9.89 -4.55
N GLY A 118 -8.28 -10.94 -5.05
CA GLY A 118 -7.88 -12.32 -4.83
C GLY A 118 -6.48 -12.60 -5.38
N THR A 119 -6.14 -12.06 -6.56
CA THR A 119 -4.81 -12.23 -7.17
C THR A 119 -3.70 -11.66 -6.27
N VAL A 120 -3.91 -10.46 -5.72
CA VAL A 120 -2.91 -9.81 -4.85
C VAL A 120 -2.74 -10.59 -3.56
N LEU A 121 -3.84 -11.03 -2.94
CA LEU A 121 -3.82 -11.80 -1.70
C LEU A 121 -3.23 -13.21 -1.86
N GLU A 122 -3.53 -13.90 -2.96
CA GLU A 122 -3.07 -15.27 -3.19
C GLU A 122 -1.59 -15.32 -3.60
N TRP A 123 -1.16 -14.42 -4.49
CA TRP A 123 0.16 -14.49 -5.10
C TRP A 123 1.17 -13.51 -4.51
N GLY A 124 0.73 -12.58 -3.65
CA GLY A 124 1.61 -11.56 -3.07
C GLY A 124 2.20 -10.63 -4.13
N VAL A 125 1.48 -10.41 -5.24
CA VAL A 125 1.87 -9.50 -6.32
C VAL A 125 1.00 -8.25 -6.29
N ARG A 126 1.58 -7.09 -6.60
CA ARG A 126 0.77 -5.87 -6.78
C ARG A 126 -0.01 -5.90 -8.09
N SER A 127 -1.13 -5.20 -8.12
CA SER A 127 -1.93 -4.96 -9.33
C SER A 127 -2.26 -3.48 -9.42
N LEU A 128 -1.86 -2.82 -10.51
CA LEU A 128 -1.94 -1.36 -10.64
C LEU A 128 -2.88 -0.95 -11.77
N ASP A 129 -3.40 0.27 -11.69
CA ASP A 129 -4.24 0.91 -12.72
C ASP A 129 -5.47 0.08 -13.15
N GLN A 130 -6.02 -0.70 -12.20
CA GLN A 130 -7.18 -1.56 -12.46
C GLN A 130 -8.44 -0.69 -12.53
N GLN A 131 -9.04 -0.58 -13.72
CA GLN A 131 -10.26 0.22 -13.88
C GLN A 131 -11.42 -0.44 -13.13
N VAL A 132 -12.10 0.32 -12.27
CA VAL A 132 -13.13 -0.20 -11.36
C VAL A 132 -14.28 0.78 -11.18
N GLU A 133 -15.49 0.25 -11.03
CA GLU A 133 -16.64 0.99 -10.51
C GLU A 133 -16.85 0.66 -9.03
N VAL A 134 -17.16 1.67 -8.23
CA VAL A 134 -17.41 1.55 -6.80
C VAL A 134 -18.71 2.25 -6.41
N ASN A 135 -19.36 1.77 -5.37
CA ASN A 135 -20.49 2.46 -4.75
C ASN A 135 -19.99 3.75 -4.09
N ALA A 136 -20.58 4.88 -4.48
CA ALA A 136 -20.30 6.18 -3.90
C ALA A 136 -21.52 6.76 -3.18
N GLU A 137 -21.31 7.84 -2.45
CA GLU A 137 -22.39 8.56 -1.78
C GLU A 137 -23.42 9.06 -2.82
N GLY A 138 -24.71 8.80 -2.58
CA GLY A 138 -25.80 9.25 -3.45
C GLY A 138 -26.29 8.24 -4.51
N ASP A 139 -26.07 6.93 -4.29
CA ASP A 139 -26.59 5.81 -5.09
C ASP A 139 -26.11 5.74 -6.56
N LEU A 140 -25.13 6.56 -6.95
CA LEU A 140 -24.51 6.49 -8.26
C LEU A 140 -23.13 5.83 -8.17
N PRO A 141 -22.84 4.79 -8.97
CA PRO A 141 -21.51 4.21 -9.01
C PRO A 141 -20.50 5.24 -9.53
N ALA A 142 -19.38 5.37 -8.82
CA ALA A 142 -18.25 6.19 -9.23
C ALA A 142 -17.22 5.33 -9.96
N LYS A 143 -16.63 5.88 -11.03
CA LYS A 143 -15.51 5.26 -11.72
C LYS A 143 -14.21 5.66 -11.03
N ALA A 144 -13.30 4.71 -10.90
CA ALA A 144 -11.97 4.92 -10.33
C ALA A 144 -10.94 4.00 -11.00
N SER A 145 -9.66 4.29 -10.78
CA SER A 145 -8.59 3.29 -10.91
C SER A 145 -8.21 2.76 -9.53
N ALA A 146 -7.96 1.46 -9.45
CA ALA A 146 -7.52 0.76 -8.26
C ALA A 146 -6.05 0.33 -8.38
N ASP A 147 -5.26 0.74 -7.40
CA ASP A 147 -3.93 0.20 -7.15
C ASP A 147 -3.98 -0.67 -5.90
N LEU A 148 -3.53 -1.91 -6.02
CA LEU A 148 -3.58 -2.96 -5.00
C LEU A 148 -2.17 -3.39 -4.63
N PHE A 149 -1.85 -3.32 -3.33
CA PHE A 149 -0.54 -3.68 -2.79
C PHE A 149 -0.69 -4.75 -1.70
N PRO A 150 0.01 -5.89 -1.80
CA PRO A 150 0.04 -6.88 -0.74
C PRO A 150 0.83 -6.34 0.46
N ALA A 151 0.45 -6.74 1.67
CA ALA A 151 1.34 -6.60 2.82
C ALA A 151 2.46 -7.65 2.73
N TYR A 152 3.69 -7.26 3.05
CA TYR A 152 4.87 -8.15 3.04
C TYR A 152 5.31 -8.59 4.45
N ASP A 153 4.48 -8.36 5.46
CA ASP A 153 4.69 -8.86 6.82
C ASP A 153 4.01 -10.23 7.04
N ASP A 154 4.15 -10.78 8.24
CA ASP A 154 3.60 -12.09 8.60
C ASP A 154 2.06 -12.06 8.76
N ASP A 155 1.46 -10.88 8.92
CA ASP A 155 0.01 -10.70 9.07
C ASP A 155 -0.70 -10.76 7.71
N GLY A 156 0.00 -10.35 6.64
CA GLY A 156 -0.54 -10.30 5.29
C GLY A 156 -1.66 -9.26 5.12
N GLY A 157 -2.42 -9.39 4.05
CA GLY A 157 -3.51 -8.48 3.71
C GLY A 157 -3.19 -7.57 2.51
N LEU A 158 -3.97 -6.51 2.39
CA LEU A 158 -4.05 -5.71 1.17
C LEU A 158 -4.23 -4.23 1.51
N LEU A 159 -3.45 -3.39 0.85
CA LEU A 159 -3.74 -1.97 0.71
C LEU A 159 -4.38 -1.73 -0.65
N LEU A 160 -5.63 -1.29 -0.65
CA LEU A 160 -6.37 -0.83 -1.83
C LEU A 160 -6.36 0.70 -1.86
N VAL A 161 -5.89 1.27 -2.97
CA VAL A 161 -5.92 2.71 -3.22
C VAL A 161 -6.82 2.99 -4.42
N LEU A 162 -7.87 3.77 -4.23
CA LEU A 162 -8.81 4.16 -5.29
C LEU A 162 -8.58 5.61 -5.69
N THR A 163 -8.31 5.86 -6.96
CA THR A 163 -8.21 7.20 -7.53
C THR A 163 -9.46 7.50 -8.36
N PRO A 164 -10.30 8.48 -7.97
CA PRO A 164 -11.51 8.81 -8.73
C PRO A 164 -11.18 9.24 -10.16
N ALA A 165 -11.92 8.71 -11.13
CA ALA A 165 -11.89 9.21 -12.50
C ALA A 165 -12.55 10.60 -12.54
N LYS A 166 -11.96 11.52 -13.30
CA LYS A 166 -12.52 12.87 -13.51
C LYS A 166 -13.68 12.86 -14.49
#